data_AF-K6W4R4-F1
#
_entry.id   AF-K6W4R4-F1
#
_cell.length_a   1.000
_cell.length_b   1.000
_cell.length_c   1.000
_cell.angle_alpha   90.00
_cell.angle_beta   90.00
_cell.angle_gamma   90.00
#
_symmetry.space_group_name_H-M   'P 1'
#
loop_
_entity.id
_entity.type
_entity.pdbx_description
1 polymer ?
#
loop_
_entity_poly.entity_id
_entity_poly.type
_entity_poly.pdbx_seq_one_letter_code
_entity_poly.pdbx_strand_id
1 'polypeptide(L)'
;MIRKSTAAAALAAAALAVVAAPASADSLFGSSGGSSSGSAGLLDAGSSALGSSSKEPEHYGTLGRPDAPNGLKSINVWVYAPKATPISDGVYPKNSQLGVRWNSTIAAGNVIDGNECQMAIRLTGPKVPAKAAVTKTEDCTSAKLYTLRTPGAYTISVTDGISGASNSIQFSVQ
;
A
#
# COMPACT_ATOMS: atom_id res chain seq x y z
N MET A 1 -56.03 -25.99 -30.51
CA MET A 1 -55.55 -25.13 -31.61
C MET A 1 -54.03 -25.19 -31.64
N ILE A 2 -53.45 -25.65 -32.75
CA ILE A 2 -52.01 -25.69 -33.05
C ILE A 2 -51.70 -24.50 -33.94
N ARG A 3 -50.64 -23.72 -33.67
CA ARG A 3 -49.74 -23.17 -34.70
C ARG A 3 -48.31 -23.08 -34.18
N LYS A 4 -47.44 -23.81 -34.87
CA LYS A 4 -45.97 -23.72 -34.88
C LYS A 4 -45.54 -22.51 -35.71
N SER A 5 -44.33 -21.99 -35.44
CA SER A 5 -43.29 -21.56 -36.41
C SER A 5 -42.06 -21.10 -35.59
N THR A 6 -40.92 -21.82 -35.52
CA THR A 6 -39.76 -21.88 -36.45
C THR A 6 -39.29 -20.51 -36.97
N ALA A 7 -38.02 -20.16 -37.16
CA ALA A 7 -36.66 -20.59 -36.78
C ALA A 7 -35.71 -19.70 -37.63
N ALA A 8 -34.44 -19.54 -37.22
CA ALA A 8 -33.26 -19.19 -38.05
C ALA A 8 -33.19 -17.75 -38.65
N ALA A 9 -32.05 -17.11 -38.92
CA ALA A 9 -30.61 -17.30 -38.65
C ALA A 9 -29.84 -16.06 -39.17
N ALA A 10 -28.52 -16.06 -38.94
CA ALA A 10 -27.40 -15.37 -39.64
C ALA A 10 -26.63 -14.37 -38.75
N LEU A 11 -25.45 -14.68 -38.20
CA LEU A 11 -24.10 -14.80 -38.79
C LEU A 11 -23.59 -13.53 -39.50
N ALA A 12 -22.58 -12.90 -38.90
CA ALA A 12 -21.48 -12.24 -39.62
C ALA A 12 -20.19 -12.39 -38.80
N ALA A 13 -19.12 -12.78 -39.49
CA ALA A 13 -17.84 -13.21 -38.94
C ALA A 13 -16.75 -12.12 -39.05
N ALA A 14 -15.80 -12.21 -38.12
CA ALA A 14 -14.35 -11.94 -38.18
C ALA A 14 -13.78 -10.67 -38.85
N ALA A 15 -12.91 -9.99 -38.11
CA ALA A 15 -11.57 -9.64 -38.59
C ALA A 15 -10.58 -9.49 -37.42
N LEU A 16 -9.54 -10.31 -37.43
CA LEU A 16 -8.31 -10.17 -36.65
C LEU A 16 -7.44 -9.07 -37.27
N ALA A 17 -6.79 -8.25 -36.44
CA ALA A 17 -5.58 -7.55 -36.83
C ALA A 17 -4.59 -7.55 -35.65
N VAL A 18 -3.60 -8.43 -35.76
CA VAL A 18 -2.32 -8.40 -35.03
C VAL A 18 -1.42 -7.42 -35.75
N VAL A 19 -0.87 -6.43 -35.04
CA VAL A 19 0.44 -5.85 -35.35
C VAL A 19 1.18 -5.60 -34.03
N ALA A 20 2.28 -6.31 -33.86
CA ALA A 20 3.30 -6.08 -32.86
C ALA A 20 4.53 -5.49 -33.52
N ALA A 21 5.11 -4.44 -32.93
CA ALA A 21 6.56 -4.21 -32.81
C ALA A 21 6.85 -2.87 -32.10
N PRO A 22 7.64 -2.85 -31.01
CA PRO A 22 8.54 -1.75 -30.74
C PRO A 22 9.91 -2.06 -31.35
N ALA A 23 10.39 -1.15 -32.19
CA ALA A 23 11.74 -1.17 -32.72
C ALA A 23 12.75 -0.79 -31.62
N SER A 24 13.87 -1.51 -31.64
CA SER A 24 15.04 -1.38 -30.80
C SER A 24 15.68 0.01 -30.92
N ALA A 25 16.07 0.60 -29.78
CA ALA A 25 17.07 1.66 -29.73
C ALA A 25 18.30 1.13 -28.99
N ASP A 26 19.34 0.84 -29.76
CA ASP A 26 20.72 0.70 -29.32
C ASP A 26 21.24 2.06 -28.82
N SER A 27 21.89 2.08 -27.65
CA SER A 27 22.89 3.10 -27.35
C SER A 27 23.93 2.55 -26.39
N LEU A 28 25.00 2.09 -27.03
CA LEU A 28 26.39 2.01 -26.60
C LEU A 28 26.77 2.88 -25.39
N PHE A 29 27.59 2.25 -24.55
CA PHE A 29 28.58 2.81 -23.62
C PHE A 29 29.05 4.25 -23.91
N GLY A 30 29.04 5.09 -22.86
CA GLY A 30 29.72 6.38 -22.82
C GLY A 30 29.75 6.95 -21.40
N SER A 31 30.82 6.65 -20.64
CA SER A 31 31.15 7.38 -19.41
C SER A 31 31.70 8.77 -19.75
N SER A 32 31.26 9.82 -19.06
CA SER A 32 32.09 10.81 -18.35
C SER A 32 31.39 12.17 -18.13
N GLY A 33 31.41 12.64 -16.87
CA GLY A 33 31.57 14.05 -16.50
C GLY A 33 30.33 14.95 -16.46
N GLY A 34 30.08 15.56 -15.28
CA GLY A 34 29.37 16.85 -15.21
C GLY A 34 28.46 17.05 -14.01
N SER A 35 29.03 17.46 -12.87
CA SER A 35 28.31 17.98 -11.70
C SER A 35 27.56 19.28 -12.01
N SER A 36 26.33 19.45 -11.50
CA SER A 36 25.90 20.69 -10.81
C SER A 36 24.50 20.59 -10.19
N SER A 37 24.48 20.71 -8.86
CA SER A 37 23.59 21.51 -8.01
C SER A 37 22.09 21.61 -8.34
N GLY A 38 21.26 21.06 -7.43
CA GLY A 38 19.82 21.33 -7.36
C GLY A 38 19.09 20.45 -6.36
N SER A 39 19.17 20.77 -5.07
CA SER A 39 18.45 20.09 -3.98
C SER A 39 16.95 20.40 -4.00
N ALA A 40 16.09 19.38 -3.90
CA ALA A 40 14.93 19.27 -3.00
C ALA A 40 13.93 18.22 -3.51
N GLY A 41 13.70 17.18 -2.72
CA GLY A 41 12.64 16.19 -2.96
C GLY A 41 12.98 14.82 -2.41
N LEU A 42 12.95 14.69 -1.09
CA LEU A 42 13.12 13.43 -0.37
C LEU A 42 12.11 12.37 -0.84
N LEU A 43 12.51 11.52 -1.79
CA LEU A 43 12.05 10.14 -1.83
C LEU A 43 13.00 9.36 -0.92
N ASP A 44 12.82 9.55 0.39
CA ASP A 44 13.44 8.73 1.41
C ASP A 44 12.97 7.28 1.19
N ALA A 45 13.86 6.55 0.51
CA ALA A 45 13.74 5.16 0.14
C ALA A 45 13.80 4.30 1.40
N GLY A 46 12.67 4.22 2.11
CA GLY A 46 12.45 3.27 3.20
C GLY A 46 12.07 1.86 2.73
N SER A 47 12.49 1.46 1.51
CA SER A 47 12.15 0.16 0.91
C SER A 47 13.10 -0.97 1.30
N SER A 48 13.99 -0.75 2.26
CA SER A 48 15.08 -1.68 2.58
C SER A 48 14.81 -2.45 3.87
N ALA A 49 13.83 -3.35 3.90
CA ALA A 49 13.70 -4.25 5.04
C ALA A 49 13.07 -5.63 4.78
N LEU A 50 12.62 -5.99 3.57
CA LEU A 50 12.14 -7.37 3.31
C LEU A 50 12.58 -7.79 1.92
N GLY A 51 13.62 -8.62 1.88
CA GLY A 51 14.11 -9.22 0.65
C GLY A 51 13.41 -10.55 0.39
N SER A 52 13.03 -10.76 -0.87
CA SER A 52 13.15 -12.05 -1.52
C SER A 52 13.00 -11.92 -3.03
N SER A 53 13.85 -12.65 -3.73
CA SER A 53 13.87 -12.81 -5.18
C SER A 53 12.77 -13.74 -5.68
N SER A 54 11.52 -13.29 -5.63
CA SER A 54 10.40 -13.96 -6.30
C SER A 54 9.66 -12.96 -7.19
N LYS A 55 9.17 -13.40 -8.35
CA LYS A 55 8.53 -12.54 -9.38
C LYS A 55 7.14 -12.04 -8.98
N GLU A 56 6.76 -12.21 -7.72
CA GLU A 56 5.45 -11.85 -7.19
C GLU A 56 5.61 -10.92 -5.98
N PRO A 57 4.74 -9.92 -5.81
CA PRO A 57 4.79 -9.04 -4.64
C PRO A 57 4.62 -9.83 -3.33
N GLU A 58 5.61 -9.80 -2.45
CA GLU A 58 5.49 -10.38 -1.11
C GLU A 58 4.59 -9.51 -0.23
N HIS A 59 3.52 -10.09 0.30
CA HIS A 59 2.51 -9.37 1.09
C HIS A 59 2.49 -9.86 2.54
N TYR A 60 2.73 -8.96 3.48
CA TYR A 60 2.74 -9.26 4.91
C TYR A 60 1.40 -8.88 5.54
N GLY A 61 0.27 -9.43 5.10
CA GLY A 61 -1.06 -9.07 5.63
C GLY A 61 -2.22 -9.80 4.95
N THR A 62 -3.45 -9.47 5.33
CA THR A 62 -4.65 -9.98 4.64
C THR A 62 -4.81 -9.26 3.32
N LEU A 63 -4.87 -10.03 2.23
CA LEU A 63 -5.12 -9.50 0.89
C LEU A 63 -6.59 -9.03 0.76
N GLY A 64 -6.77 -7.97 0.00
CA GLY A 64 -8.09 -7.51 -0.44
C GLY A 64 -8.76 -8.54 -1.35
N ARG A 65 -10.09 -8.53 -1.34
CA ARG A 65 -10.91 -9.35 -2.24
C ARG A 65 -10.61 -9.00 -3.71
N PRO A 66 -10.55 -9.98 -4.61
CA PRO A 66 -10.15 -9.76 -6.01
C PRO A 66 -11.12 -8.87 -6.81
N ASP A 67 -12.38 -8.76 -6.36
CA ASP A 67 -13.46 -7.99 -6.96
C ASP A 67 -13.72 -6.65 -6.24
N ALA A 68 -12.76 -6.16 -5.45
CA ALA A 68 -12.89 -4.88 -4.74
C ALA A 68 -13.01 -3.71 -5.75
N PRO A 69 -14.03 -2.84 -5.63
CA PRO A 69 -14.27 -1.79 -6.61
C PRO A 69 -13.20 -0.69 -6.62
N ASN A 70 -12.40 -0.56 -5.55
CA ASN A 70 -11.27 0.36 -5.48
C ASN A 70 -9.95 -0.25 -6.01
N GLY A 71 -9.97 -1.50 -6.48
CA GLY A 71 -8.79 -2.19 -7.02
C GLY A 71 -7.70 -2.51 -6.00
N LEU A 72 -7.89 -2.14 -4.73
CA LEU A 72 -6.91 -2.33 -3.68
C LEU A 72 -6.72 -3.81 -3.38
N LYS A 73 -5.48 -4.27 -3.48
CA LYS A 73 -5.10 -5.66 -3.22
C LYS A 73 -4.33 -5.85 -1.92
N SER A 74 -3.47 -4.91 -1.56
CA SER A 74 -2.68 -5.02 -0.34
C SER A 74 -2.38 -3.67 0.28
N ILE A 75 -2.00 -3.70 1.56
CA ILE A 75 -1.58 -2.54 2.33
C ILE A 75 -0.22 -2.87 2.91
N ASN A 76 0.80 -2.07 2.62
CA ASN A 76 2.07 -2.15 3.34
C ASN A 76 2.04 -1.12 4.47
N VAL A 77 2.62 -1.48 5.61
CA VAL A 77 2.63 -0.64 6.81
C VAL A 77 4.02 -0.66 7.44
N TRP A 78 4.42 0.46 8.02
CA TRP A 78 5.66 0.58 8.77
C TRP A 78 5.49 1.54 9.94
N VAL A 79 6.32 1.34 10.96
CA VAL A 79 6.38 2.26 12.09
C VAL A 79 6.82 3.63 11.56
N TYR A 80 6.05 4.66 11.89
CA TYR A 80 6.34 6.02 11.50
C TYR A 80 6.70 6.85 12.73
N ALA A 81 7.96 7.27 12.80
CA ALA A 81 8.54 7.93 13.97
C ALA A 81 9.46 9.09 13.54
N PRO A 82 8.93 10.15 12.89
CA PRO A 82 9.75 11.17 12.21
C PRO A 82 10.64 12.01 13.14
N LYS A 83 10.42 11.94 14.46
CA LYS A 83 11.13 12.73 15.47
C LYS A 83 11.69 11.88 16.62
N ALA A 84 11.57 10.55 16.54
CA ALA A 84 11.98 9.67 17.63
C ALA A 84 13.07 8.72 17.15
N THR A 85 14.18 8.70 17.88
CA THR A 85 15.24 7.71 17.68
C THR A 85 14.88 6.45 18.47
N PRO A 86 14.83 5.27 17.83
CA PRO A 86 14.63 4.01 18.54
C PRO A 86 15.74 3.77 19.58
N ILE A 87 15.39 3.16 20.71
CA ILE A 87 16.35 2.65 21.69
C ILE A 87 17.00 1.38 21.14
N SER A 88 16.20 0.55 20.47
CA SER A 88 16.58 -0.64 19.72
C SER A 88 15.50 -0.90 18.66
N ASP A 89 15.68 -1.93 17.82
CA ASP A 89 14.70 -2.29 16.81
C ASP A 89 13.30 -2.47 17.41
N GLY A 90 12.33 -1.72 16.90
CA GLY A 90 10.94 -1.75 17.35
C GLY A 90 10.68 -1.19 18.76
N VAL A 91 11.66 -0.60 19.43
CA VAL A 91 11.54 -0.05 20.80
C VAL A 91 11.84 1.44 20.80
N TYR A 92 10.93 2.23 21.34
CA TYR A 92 10.97 3.69 21.30
C TYR A 92 10.88 4.30 22.70
N PRO A 93 11.46 5.48 22.93
CA PRO A 93 11.35 6.14 24.21
C PRO A 93 9.93 6.67 24.46
N LYS A 94 9.51 6.72 25.71
CA LYS A 94 8.26 7.35 26.15
C LYS A 94 8.15 8.79 25.68
N ASN A 95 6.91 9.26 25.52
CA ASN A 95 6.58 10.60 25.03
C ASN A 95 7.01 10.86 23.57
N SER A 96 7.41 9.82 22.85
CA SER A 96 7.68 9.90 21.42
C SER A 96 6.39 10.10 20.61
N GLN A 97 6.54 10.77 19.47
CA GLN A 97 5.50 10.85 18.45
C GLN A 97 5.69 9.67 17.49
N LEU A 98 4.87 8.64 17.68
CA LEU A 98 4.96 7.36 16.98
C LEU A 98 3.65 7.05 16.27
N GLY A 99 3.71 6.23 15.23
CA GLY A 99 2.54 5.99 14.42
C GLY A 99 2.75 4.93 13.36
N VAL A 100 1.85 4.97 12.39
CA VAL A 100 1.90 4.11 11.22
C VAL A 100 1.96 4.99 9.97
N ARG A 101 2.75 4.58 9.00
CA ARG A 101 2.64 5.03 7.62
C ARG A 101 2.27 3.84 6.77
N TRP A 102 1.42 4.06 5.78
CA TRP A 102 0.93 3.01 4.90
C TRP A 102 0.91 3.46 3.45
N ASN A 103 1.02 2.49 2.56
CA ASN A 103 0.63 2.64 1.17
C ASN A 103 -0.21 1.46 0.73
N SER A 104 -1.13 1.72 -0.19
CA SER A 104 -1.99 0.69 -0.77
C SER A 104 -1.49 0.34 -2.15
N THR A 105 -1.62 -0.92 -2.55
CA THR A 105 -1.23 -1.37 -3.89
C THR A 105 -2.33 -2.15 -4.58
N ILE A 106 -2.39 -2.03 -5.91
CA ILE A 106 -3.20 -2.90 -6.77
C ILE A 106 -2.46 -4.22 -7.06
N ALA A 107 -3.14 -5.19 -7.66
CA ALA A 107 -2.56 -6.49 -8.00
C ALA A 107 -1.29 -6.41 -8.88
N ALA A 108 -1.18 -5.39 -9.73
CA ALA A 108 0.02 -5.15 -10.55
C ALA A 108 1.22 -4.61 -9.75
N GLY A 109 1.07 -4.36 -8.44
CA GLY A 109 2.11 -3.81 -7.57
C GLY A 109 2.18 -2.28 -7.52
N ASN A 110 1.44 -1.57 -8.39
CA ASN A 110 1.42 -0.11 -8.39
C ASN A 110 0.78 0.46 -7.11
N VAL A 111 1.35 1.53 -6.58
CA VAL A 111 0.82 2.25 -5.42
C VAL A 111 -0.39 3.09 -5.81
N ILE A 112 -1.39 3.10 -4.92
CA ILE A 112 -2.60 3.92 -4.99
C ILE A 112 -2.42 5.13 -4.07
N ASP A 113 -2.51 6.34 -4.61
CA ASP A 113 -2.31 7.61 -3.89
C ASP A 113 -3.53 8.54 -3.98
N GLY A 114 -4.73 7.96 -4.04
CA GLY A 114 -5.99 8.70 -4.07
C GLY A 114 -6.83 8.53 -2.80
N ASN A 115 -8.08 8.98 -2.90
CA ASN A 115 -9.08 8.97 -1.83
C ASN A 115 -10.23 7.95 -2.09
N GLU A 116 -9.96 6.90 -2.85
CA GLU A 116 -10.91 5.83 -3.16
C GLU A 116 -10.97 4.72 -2.10
N CYS A 117 -10.27 4.88 -0.97
CA CYS A 117 -10.19 3.90 0.10
C CYS A 117 -11.15 4.20 1.25
N GLN A 118 -11.37 3.22 2.13
CA GLN A 118 -12.05 3.43 3.42
C GLN A 118 -11.17 2.89 4.55
N MET A 119 -10.08 3.59 4.82
CA MET A 119 -9.09 3.17 5.80
C MET A 119 -9.60 3.32 7.23
N ALA A 120 -9.44 2.28 8.03
CA ALA A 120 -9.61 2.25 9.46
C ALA A 120 -8.27 1.94 10.13
N ILE A 121 -7.68 2.93 10.78
CA ILE A 121 -6.45 2.83 11.55
C ILE A 121 -6.83 2.58 13.01
N ARG A 122 -6.51 1.39 13.53
CA ARG A 122 -6.80 1.01 14.92
C ARG A 122 -5.51 0.94 15.73
N LEU A 123 -5.47 1.67 16.84
CA LEU A 123 -4.38 1.65 17.80
C LEU A 123 -4.81 0.88 19.05
N THR A 124 -4.03 -0.13 19.44
CA THR A 124 -4.22 -0.88 20.68
C THR A 124 -2.95 -0.82 21.53
N GLY A 125 -3.12 -0.90 22.86
CA GLY A 125 -2.02 -0.83 23.82
C GLY A 125 -2.49 -0.47 25.23
N PRO A 126 -1.56 -0.29 26.19
CA PRO A 126 -1.86 -0.19 27.62
C PRO A 126 -2.79 0.96 28.03
N LYS A 127 -2.70 2.12 27.35
CA LYS A 127 -3.50 3.31 27.70
C LYS A 127 -3.82 4.18 26.49
N VAL A 128 -4.64 3.64 25.60
CA VAL A 128 -5.09 4.33 24.38
C VAL A 128 -6.42 5.05 24.66
N PRO A 129 -6.50 6.38 24.49
CA PRO A 129 -7.77 7.11 24.58
C PRO A 129 -8.76 6.63 23.51
N ALA A 130 -10.05 6.50 23.84
CA ALA A 130 -11.08 6.04 22.89
C ALA A 130 -11.09 6.81 21.56
N LYS A 131 -10.88 8.14 21.62
CA LYS A 131 -10.77 9.01 20.43
C LYS A 131 -9.56 8.74 19.53
N ALA A 132 -8.52 8.11 20.06
CA ALA A 132 -7.31 7.73 19.32
C ALA A 132 -7.31 6.25 18.93
N ALA A 133 -8.19 5.43 19.53
CA ALA A 133 -8.24 3.99 19.31
C ALA A 133 -8.62 3.62 17.87
N VAL A 134 -9.46 4.43 17.22
CA VAL A 134 -9.82 4.24 15.81
C VAL A 134 -9.84 5.59 15.09
N THR A 135 -9.12 5.70 13.99
CA THR A 135 -9.18 6.83 13.05
C THR A 135 -9.64 6.30 11.70
N LYS A 136 -10.53 7.04 11.03
CA LYS A 136 -10.98 6.72 9.66
C LYS A 136 -10.45 7.78 8.70
N THR A 137 -10.08 7.37 7.49
CA THR A 137 -9.72 8.26 6.38
C THR A 137 -10.03 7.58 5.05
N GLU A 138 -10.12 8.38 3.99
CA GLU A 138 -10.27 7.90 2.62
C GLU A 138 -8.91 7.71 1.90
N ASP A 139 -7.82 8.19 2.51
CA ASP A 139 -6.49 8.16 1.91
C ASP A 139 -5.94 6.74 1.75
N CYS A 140 -5.67 6.34 0.51
CA CYS A 140 -5.06 5.05 0.21
C CYS A 140 -3.58 4.96 0.63
N THR A 141 -2.88 6.10 0.69
CA THR A 141 -1.49 6.21 1.15
C THR A 141 -1.37 7.43 2.04
N SER A 142 -0.99 7.24 3.31
CA SER A 142 -0.85 8.35 4.26
C SER A 142 -0.08 7.90 5.51
N ALA A 143 -0.02 8.78 6.52
CA ALA A 143 0.57 8.49 7.82
C ALA A 143 -0.27 9.05 8.96
N LYS A 144 -0.28 8.34 10.08
CA LYS A 144 -0.99 8.74 11.30
C LYS A 144 -0.05 8.65 12.50
N LEU A 145 0.08 9.76 13.22
CA LEU A 145 0.88 9.87 14.43
C LEU A 145 0.04 9.94 15.69
N TYR A 146 0.60 9.41 16.76
CA TYR A 146 0.07 9.40 18.12
C TYR A 146 1.17 9.83 19.10
N THR A 147 0.77 10.48 20.19
CA THR A 147 1.67 10.74 21.31
C THR A 147 1.47 9.65 22.36
N LEU A 148 2.42 8.71 22.45
CA LEU A 148 2.32 7.55 23.32
C LEU A 148 3.16 7.78 24.58
N ARG A 149 2.48 7.86 25.72
CA ARG A 149 3.11 8.23 27.01
C ARG A 149 3.28 7.07 27.96
N THR A 150 2.48 6.02 27.79
CA THR A 150 2.48 4.87 28.71
C THR A 150 3.41 3.79 28.15
N PRO A 151 4.39 3.31 28.92
CA PRO A 151 5.23 2.19 28.50
C PRO A 151 4.42 0.92 28.21
N GLY A 152 4.92 0.10 27.29
CA GLY A 152 4.35 -1.20 26.92
C GLY A 152 4.28 -1.41 25.40
N ALA A 153 3.73 -2.57 25.02
CA ALA A 153 3.58 -2.95 23.62
C ALA A 153 2.34 -2.29 23.00
N TYR A 154 2.50 -1.76 21.80
CA TYR A 154 1.44 -1.19 20.98
C TYR A 154 1.35 -1.92 19.66
N THR A 155 0.12 -2.02 19.14
CA THR A 155 -0.15 -2.51 17.80
C THR A 155 -0.97 -1.46 17.07
N ILE A 156 -0.61 -1.20 15.81
CA ILE A 156 -1.43 -0.38 14.91
C ILE A 156 -1.80 -1.23 13.71
N SER A 157 -3.10 -1.42 13.48
CA SER A 157 -3.63 -2.08 12.28
C SER A 157 -4.24 -1.06 11.33
N VAL A 158 -4.01 -1.25 10.03
CA VAL A 158 -4.65 -0.49 8.96
C VAL A 158 -5.51 -1.47 8.17
N THR A 159 -6.78 -1.13 7.97
CA THR A 159 -7.75 -1.97 7.24
C THR A 159 -8.51 -1.12 6.26
N ASP A 160 -8.61 -1.56 5.01
CA ASP A 160 -9.53 -0.96 4.05
C ASP A 160 -10.91 -1.61 4.16
N GLY A 161 -11.93 -0.81 4.45
CA GLY A 161 -13.32 -1.25 4.56
C GLY A 161 -13.94 -1.66 3.23
N ILE A 162 -13.39 -1.20 2.10
CA ILE A 162 -13.88 -1.57 0.77
C ILE A 162 -13.37 -2.96 0.39
N SER A 163 -12.06 -3.14 0.27
CA SER A 163 -11.46 -4.41 -0.18
C SER A 163 -11.34 -5.47 0.91
N GLY A 164 -11.34 -5.07 2.19
CA GLY A 164 -11.01 -5.93 3.32
C GLY A 164 -9.51 -6.19 3.50
N ALA A 165 -8.64 -5.58 2.68
CA ALA A 165 -7.21 -5.72 2.85
C ALA A 165 -6.79 -5.14 4.21
N SER A 166 -5.83 -5.78 4.88
CA SER A 166 -5.36 -5.30 6.17
C SER A 166 -3.93 -5.69 6.46
N ASN A 167 -3.26 -4.87 7.27
CA ASN A 167 -1.93 -5.14 7.76
C ASN A 167 -1.73 -4.45 9.13
N SER A 168 -0.72 -4.86 9.90
CA SER A 168 -0.42 -4.30 11.21
C SER A 168 1.06 -4.24 11.51
N ILE A 169 1.44 -3.26 12.32
CA ILE A 169 2.76 -3.14 12.94
C ILE A 169 2.66 -3.35 14.45
N GLN A 170 3.75 -3.82 15.05
CA GLN A 170 3.94 -3.86 16.49
C GLN A 170 5.22 -3.13 16.87
N PHE A 171 5.18 -2.38 17.97
CA PHE A 171 6.33 -1.72 18.55
C PHE A 171 6.13 -1.55 20.06
N SER A 172 7.19 -1.22 20.80
CA SER A 172 7.15 -1.00 22.24
C SER A 172 7.58 0.41 22.61
N VAL A 173 7.00 0.93 23.70
CA VAL A 173 7.38 2.20 24.31
C VAL A 173 7.98 1.95 25.69
N GLN A 174 9.10 2.58 26.02
CA GLN A 174 9.79 2.46 27.32
C GLN A 174 10.11 3.82 27.94
#